data_AF-A0A973M5Q4-F1
#
_entry.id   AF-A0A973M5Q4-F1
#
_cell.length_a   1.000
_cell.length_b   1.000
_cell.length_c   1.000
_cell.angle_alpha   90.00
_cell.angle_beta   90.00
_cell.angle_gamma   90.00
#
_symmetry.space_group_name_H-M   'P 1'
#
loop_
_entity.id
_entity.type
_entity.pdbx_description
1 polymer ?
#
loop_
_entity_poly.entity_id
_entity_poly.type
_entity_poly.pdbx_seq_one_letter_code
_entity_poly.pdbx_strand_id
1 'polypeptide(L)'
;MNSPALPPVPNAAQPSGAGITYAAAGVDVEAGDRAVELMKDAVKATHNASVLGGVGGFAGLFDVSRLLTYRRPLLATSTDGVGTKVAIAQAMDVHDTIGFDLVGMVVDDIVVVGAEPLYMTD
;
A
#
# COMPACT_ATOMS: atom_id res chain seq x y z
N MET A 1 18.26 60.03 24.93
CA MET A 1 17.06 59.43 25.55
C MET A 1 17.25 57.93 25.54
N ASN A 2 17.56 57.33 26.69
CA ASN A 2 17.71 55.88 26.80
C ASN A 2 16.31 55.26 26.89
N SER A 3 15.93 54.47 25.90
CA SER A 3 14.72 53.65 25.97
C SER A 3 14.87 52.61 27.10
N PRO A 4 13.83 52.38 27.92
CA PRO A 4 13.89 51.38 28.97
C PRO A 4 13.93 49.98 28.35
N ALA A 5 14.82 49.13 28.86
CA ALA A 5 14.86 47.72 28.49
C ALA A 5 13.56 47.03 28.96
N LEU A 6 12.94 46.27 28.06
CA LEU A 6 11.77 45.45 28.36
C LEU A 6 12.14 44.33 29.36
N PRO A 7 11.23 43.97 30.29
CA PRO A 7 11.47 42.88 31.21
C PRO A 7 11.60 41.54 30.47
N PRO A 8 12.37 40.57 31.01
CA PRO A 8 12.51 39.26 30.39
C PRO A 8 11.16 38.52 30.40
N VAL A 9 10.82 37.95 29.25
CA VAL A 9 9.61 37.14 29.07
C VAL A 9 9.78 35.84 29.88
N PRO A 10 8.82 35.42 30.71
CA PRO A 10 8.89 34.15 31.42
C PRO A 10 9.00 33.00 30.42
N ASN A 11 9.99 32.13 30.61
CA ASN A 11 10.13 30.92 29.81
C ASN A 11 8.92 30.02 30.11
N ALA A 12 7.96 29.95 29.18
CA ALA A 12 6.89 28.98 29.25
C ALA A 12 7.52 27.59 29.31
N ALA A 13 7.24 26.85 30.39
CA ALA A 13 7.71 25.48 30.54
C ALA A 13 7.33 24.70 29.28
N GLN A 14 8.33 24.27 28.51
CA GLN A 14 8.09 23.41 27.37
C GLN A 14 7.48 22.10 27.88
N PRO A 15 6.35 21.64 27.32
CA PRO A 15 5.78 20.36 27.71
C PRO A 15 6.83 19.28 27.48
N SER A 16 7.11 18.51 28.54
CA SER A 16 8.03 17.38 28.53
C SER A 16 7.75 16.49 27.31
N GLY A 17 8.77 16.33 26.46
CA GLY A 17 8.67 15.69 25.16
C GLY A 17 8.22 14.23 25.22
N ALA A 18 6.91 14.01 25.08
CA ALA A 18 6.44 12.82 24.40
C ALA A 18 6.82 12.97 22.92
N GLY A 19 8.00 12.46 22.56
CA GLY A 19 8.45 12.45 21.17
C GLY A 19 7.40 11.75 20.30
N ILE A 20 7.14 12.29 19.12
CA ILE A 20 6.24 11.66 18.14
C ILE A 20 6.85 10.30 17.77
N THR A 21 6.25 9.21 18.24
CA THR A 21 6.67 7.85 17.88
C THR A 21 5.72 7.27 16.83
N TYR A 22 6.23 6.37 15.99
CA TYR A 22 5.41 5.61 15.02
C TYR A 22 4.25 4.88 15.72
N ALA A 23 4.52 4.31 16.90
CA ALA A 23 3.50 3.66 17.73
C ALA A 23 2.41 4.62 18.21
N ALA A 24 2.76 5.86 18.59
CA ALA A 24 1.78 6.87 18.98
C ALA A 24 0.87 7.31 17.82
N ALA A 25 1.29 7.09 16.57
CA ALA A 25 0.46 7.26 15.38
C ALA A 25 -0.41 6.03 15.04
N GLY A 26 -0.40 4.99 15.89
CA GLY A 26 -1.16 3.75 15.69
C GLY A 26 -0.46 2.69 14.85
N VAL A 27 0.83 2.86 14.53
CA VAL A 27 1.59 1.89 13.75
C VAL A 27 2.20 0.83 14.66
N ASP A 28 1.72 -0.41 14.50
CA ASP A 28 2.31 -1.59 15.11
C ASP A 28 3.14 -2.34 14.04
N VAL A 29 4.47 -2.21 14.15
CA VAL A 29 5.42 -2.83 13.21
C VAL A 29 5.37 -4.35 13.33
N GLU A 30 5.22 -4.89 14.54
CA GLU A 30 5.18 -6.35 14.74
C GLU A 30 3.89 -6.94 14.15
N ALA A 31 2.77 -6.25 14.28
CA ALA A 31 1.53 -6.65 13.62
C ALA A 31 1.66 -6.63 12.09
N GLY A 32 2.33 -5.61 11.55
CA GLY A 32 2.64 -5.53 10.12
C GLY A 32 3.49 -6.72 9.65
N ASP A 33 4.59 -7.01 10.33
CA ASP A 33 5.46 -8.13 10.00
C ASP A 33 4.73 -9.47 10.08
N ARG A 34 3.91 -9.69 11.12
CA ARG A 34 3.07 -10.89 11.23
C ARG A 34 2.08 -11.03 10.08
N ALA A 35 1.43 -9.94 9.68
CA ALA A 35 0.50 -9.94 8.55
C ALA A 35 1.23 -10.33 7.25
N VAL A 36 2.43 -9.78 7.02
CA VAL A 36 3.27 -10.13 5.88
C VAL A 36 3.59 -11.63 5.91
N GLU A 37 4.06 -12.19 7.03
CA GLU A 37 4.36 -13.63 7.14
C GLU A 37 3.15 -14.51 6.82
N LEU A 38 1.96 -14.15 7.28
CA LEU A 38 0.73 -14.91 7.02
C LEU A 38 0.31 -14.89 5.55
N MET A 39 0.59 -13.79 4.84
CA MET A 39 0.24 -13.63 3.43
C MET A 39 1.30 -14.16 2.46
N LYS A 40 2.54 -14.41 2.92
CA LYS A 40 3.68 -14.78 2.07
C LYS A 40 3.39 -15.92 1.10
N ASP A 41 2.81 -17.01 1.58
CA ASP A 41 2.57 -18.18 0.75
C ASP A 41 1.48 -17.93 -0.31
N ALA A 42 0.42 -17.20 0.06
CA ALA A 42 -0.64 -16.80 -0.87
C ALA A 42 -0.11 -15.86 -1.96
N VAL A 43 0.70 -14.87 -1.57
CA VAL A 43 1.34 -13.94 -2.51
C VAL A 43 2.35 -14.68 -3.40
N LYS A 44 3.17 -15.56 -2.83
CA LYS A 44 4.14 -16.35 -3.60
C LYS A 44 3.47 -17.27 -4.62
N ALA A 45 2.28 -17.79 -4.33
CA ALA A 45 1.53 -18.62 -5.26
C ALA A 45 1.10 -17.89 -6.55
N THR A 46 1.04 -16.55 -6.54
CA THR A 46 0.74 -15.74 -7.74
C THR A 46 1.98 -15.41 -8.57
N HIS A 47 3.18 -15.68 -8.06
CA HIS A 47 4.42 -15.32 -8.74
C HIS A 47 4.66 -16.18 -9.98
N ASN A 48 5.26 -15.56 -10.98
CA ASN A 48 5.78 -16.23 -12.17
C ASN A 48 7.25 -15.83 -12.40
N ALA A 49 7.86 -16.32 -13.48
CA ALA A 49 9.27 -16.08 -13.79
C ALA A 49 9.62 -14.60 -14.03
N SER A 50 8.63 -13.73 -14.26
CA SER A 50 8.85 -12.29 -14.43
C SER A 50 8.94 -11.54 -13.10
N VAL A 51 8.54 -12.12 -11.97
CA VAL A 51 8.68 -11.44 -10.68
C VAL A 51 10.11 -11.60 -10.16
N LEU A 52 10.77 -10.47 -9.85
CA LEU A 52 12.14 -10.43 -9.33
C LEU A 52 12.14 -10.17 -7.83
N GLY A 53 12.76 -11.07 -7.06
CA GLY A 53 12.87 -10.97 -5.60
C GLY A 53 11.74 -11.71 -4.88
N GLY A 54 11.42 -11.27 -3.66
CA GLY A 54 10.39 -11.86 -2.81
C GLY A 54 9.68 -10.81 -1.94
N VAL A 55 8.74 -11.27 -1.13
CA VAL A 55 7.90 -10.42 -0.27
C VAL A 55 8.71 -9.87 0.92
N GLY A 56 8.54 -8.58 1.23
CA GLY A 56 9.14 -7.93 2.42
C GLY A 56 10.07 -6.74 2.13
N GLY A 57 10.25 -6.35 0.85
CA GLY A 57 10.93 -5.12 0.47
C GLY A 57 9.96 -3.93 0.32
N PHE A 58 10.49 -2.72 0.12
CA PHE A 58 9.69 -1.51 -0.12
C PHE A 58 8.91 -1.53 -1.45
N ALA A 59 9.35 -2.33 -2.42
CA ALA A 59 8.73 -2.47 -3.73
C ALA A 59 8.96 -3.86 -4.32
N GLY A 60 8.01 -4.33 -5.13
CA GLY A 60 8.19 -5.49 -5.99
C GLY A 60 8.78 -5.09 -7.35
N LEU A 61 9.52 -5.99 -7.98
CA LEU A 61 10.08 -5.79 -9.31
C LEU A 61 9.48 -6.81 -10.30
N PHE A 62 9.17 -6.35 -11.51
CA PHE A 62 8.63 -7.18 -12.59
C PHE A 62 9.45 -6.99 -13.87
N ASP A 63 9.95 -8.09 -14.45
CA ASP A 63 10.69 -8.10 -15.69
C ASP A 63 9.77 -7.86 -16.89
N VAL A 64 9.95 -6.69 -17.52
CA VAL A 64 9.22 -6.25 -18.71
C VAL A 64 10.04 -6.39 -20.00
N SER A 65 11.14 -7.14 -20.00
CA SER A 65 12.01 -7.31 -21.17
C SER A 65 11.27 -7.83 -22.41
N ARG A 66 10.17 -8.59 -22.22
CA ARG A 66 9.29 -9.03 -23.33
C ARG A 66 8.76 -7.85 -24.15
N LEU A 67 8.54 -6.68 -23.55
CA LEU A 67 8.03 -5.50 -24.23
C LEU A 67 8.98 -4.97 -25.31
N LEU A 68 10.27 -5.33 -25.26
CA LEU A 68 11.25 -5.01 -26.31
C LEU A 68 10.89 -5.61 -27.67
N THR A 69 10.03 -6.63 -27.71
CA THR A 69 9.54 -7.25 -28.95
C THR A 69 8.37 -6.49 -29.59
N TYR A 70 7.78 -5.52 -28.88
CA TYR A 70 6.61 -4.77 -29.33
C TYR A 70 7.04 -3.54 -30.12
N ARG A 71 6.35 -3.23 -31.22
CA ARG A 71 6.61 -2.01 -32.00
C ARG A 71 6.30 -0.73 -31.21
N ARG A 72 5.26 -0.76 -30.40
CA ARG A 72 4.81 0.36 -29.56
C ARG A 72 4.13 -0.20 -28.31
N PRO A 73 4.90 -0.60 -27.28
CA PRO A 73 4.31 -1.09 -26.04
C PRO A 73 3.55 0.04 -25.35
N LEU A 74 2.36 -0.27 -24.86
CA LEU A 74 1.55 0.61 -24.03
C LEU A 74 1.31 -0.11 -22.70
N LEU A 75 1.32 0.65 -21.61
CA LEU A 75 0.94 0.15 -20.29
C LEU A 75 -0.44 0.71 -19.95
N ALA A 76 -1.34 -0.19 -19.57
CA ALA A 76 -2.62 0.17 -18.97
C ALA A 76 -2.49 0.03 -17.44
N THR A 77 -2.98 1.02 -16.71
CA THR A 77 -3.03 1.00 -15.25
C THR A 77 -4.45 1.34 -14.83
N SER A 78 -5.01 0.56 -13.90
CA SER A 78 -6.27 0.90 -13.24
C SER A 78 -6.11 0.80 -11.72
N THR A 79 -7.00 1.45 -11.00
CA THR A 79 -7.19 1.33 -9.56
C THR A 79 -8.68 1.46 -9.29
N ASP A 80 -9.20 0.56 -8.47
CA ASP A 80 -10.60 0.56 -8.08
C ASP A 80 -10.73 0.00 -6.65
N GLY A 81 -11.88 0.23 -6.03
CA GLY A 81 -12.23 -0.33 -4.74
C GLY A 81 -13.49 -1.19 -4.84
N VAL A 82 -13.63 -2.14 -3.91
CA VAL A 82 -14.84 -2.98 -3.84
C VAL A 82 -16.10 -2.17 -3.46
N GLY A 83 -15.91 -0.99 -2.86
CA GLY A 83 -16.99 -0.11 -2.45
C GLY A 83 -17.78 -0.63 -1.24
N THR A 84 -19.08 -0.35 -1.22
CA THR A 84 -19.96 -0.64 -0.06
C THR A 84 -20.13 -2.13 0.24
N LYS A 85 -19.70 -3.02 -0.66
CA LYS A 85 -19.69 -4.48 -0.43
C LYS A 85 -18.79 -4.87 0.75
N VAL A 86 -17.76 -4.08 1.06
CA VAL A 86 -16.90 -4.31 2.24
C VAL A 86 -17.73 -4.29 3.54
N ALA A 87 -18.73 -3.41 3.65
CA ALA A 87 -19.59 -3.37 4.84
C ALA A 87 -20.43 -4.65 5.00
N ILE A 88 -20.80 -5.29 3.89
CA ILE A 88 -21.53 -6.57 3.90
C ILE A 88 -20.59 -7.70 4.34
N ALA A 89 -19.39 -7.77 3.76
CA ALA A 89 -18.35 -8.74 4.15
C ALA A 89 -18.04 -8.67 5.65
N GLN A 90 -17.89 -7.46 6.19
CA GLN A 90 -17.70 -7.19 7.61
C GLN A 90 -18.90 -7.64 8.45
N ALA A 91 -20.13 -7.28 8.04
CA ALA A 91 -21.34 -7.65 8.77
C ALA A 91 -21.59 -9.17 8.81
N MET A 92 -21.12 -9.89 7.79
CA MET A 92 -21.20 -11.35 7.70
C MET A 92 -20.02 -12.07 8.34
N ASP A 93 -18.96 -11.34 8.73
CA ASP A 93 -17.66 -11.89 9.15
C ASP A 93 -17.03 -12.85 8.10
N VAL A 94 -17.19 -12.52 6.82
CA VAL A 94 -16.66 -13.30 5.69
C VAL A 94 -15.72 -12.42 4.86
N HIS A 95 -14.42 -12.73 4.89
CA HIS A 95 -13.36 -11.90 4.31
C HIS A 95 -12.49 -12.62 3.29
N ASP A 96 -12.68 -13.92 3.10
CA ASP A 96 -11.89 -14.79 2.22
C ASP A 96 -12.21 -14.65 0.73
N THR A 97 -13.31 -13.97 0.40
CA THR A 97 -13.78 -13.79 -0.98
C THR A 97 -13.75 -12.35 -1.48
N ILE A 98 -13.74 -11.37 -0.58
CA ILE A 98 -13.84 -9.94 -0.95
C ILE A 98 -12.62 -9.45 -1.74
N GLY A 99 -11.45 -10.08 -1.55
CA GLY A 99 -10.25 -9.80 -2.35
C GLY A 99 -10.40 -10.21 -3.81
N PHE A 100 -11.22 -11.23 -4.13
CA PHE A 100 -11.49 -11.60 -5.53
C PHE A 100 -12.30 -10.53 -6.24
N ASP A 101 -13.24 -9.88 -5.54
CA ASP A 101 -14.00 -8.76 -6.10
C ASP A 101 -13.09 -7.57 -6.42
N LEU A 102 -12.13 -7.27 -5.54
CA LEU A 102 -11.13 -6.21 -5.76
C LEU A 102 -10.30 -6.49 -7.02
N VAL A 103 -9.74 -7.69 -7.14
CA VAL A 103 -8.96 -8.10 -8.31
C VAL A 103 -9.81 -8.04 -9.58
N GLY A 104 -11.04 -8.55 -9.52
CA GLY A 104 -11.97 -8.54 -10.65
C GLY A 104 -12.23 -7.14 -11.17
N MET A 105 -12.49 -6.17 -10.28
CA MET A 105 -12.76 -4.79 -10.69
C MET A 105 -11.58 -4.14 -11.39
N VAL A 106 -10.37 -4.30 -10.84
CA VAL A 106 -9.16 -3.73 -11.43
C VAL A 106 -8.79 -4.40 -12.76
N VAL A 107 -8.93 -5.72 -12.85
CA VAL A 107 -8.58 -6.48 -14.06
C VAL A 107 -9.58 -6.24 -15.18
N ASP A 108 -10.87 -6.19 -14.88
CA ASP A 108 -11.93 -5.97 -15.88
C ASP A 108 -11.75 -4.63 -16.62
N ASP A 109 -11.29 -3.58 -15.93
CA ASP A 109 -11.01 -2.27 -16.53
C ASP A 109 -9.90 -2.28 -17.58
N ILE A 110 -8.91 -3.16 -17.46
CA ILE A 110 -7.77 -3.19 -18.38
C ILE A 110 -7.95 -4.20 -19.50
N VAL A 111 -8.67 -5.30 -19.27
CA VAL A 111 -8.92 -6.30 -20.31
C VAL A 111 -9.86 -5.78 -21.40
N VAL A 112 -10.76 -4.84 -21.08
CA VAL A 112 -11.67 -4.22 -22.08
C VAL A 112 -10.95 -3.40 -23.14
N VAL A 113 -9.73 -2.91 -22.85
CA VAL A 113 -8.86 -2.24 -23.83
C VAL A 113 -7.85 -3.20 -24.48
N GLY A 114 -7.97 -4.50 -24.21
CA GLY A 114 -7.10 -5.55 -24.75
C GLY A 114 -5.74 -5.67 -24.06
N ALA A 115 -5.59 -5.13 -22.84
CA ALA A 115 -4.35 -5.28 -22.08
C ALA A 115 -4.24 -6.68 -21.44
N GLU A 116 -3.02 -7.20 -21.37
CA GLU A 116 -2.68 -8.40 -20.60
C GLU A 116 -2.35 -7.98 -19.15
N PRO A 117 -3.04 -8.51 -18.12
CA PRO A 117 -2.69 -8.24 -16.73
C PRO A 117 -1.29 -8.79 -16.40
N LEU A 118 -0.41 -7.95 -15.84
CA LEU A 118 0.98 -8.31 -15.54
C LEU A 118 1.22 -8.55 -14.05
N TYR A 119 0.82 -7.60 -13.21
CA TYR A 119 0.95 -7.62 -11.76
C TYR A 119 -0.09 -6.70 -11.13
N MET A 120 -0.30 -6.81 -9.82
CA MET A 120 -1.19 -5.96 -9.04
C MET A 120 -0.55 -5.61 -7.69
N THR A 121 -0.88 -4.42 -7.18
CA THR A 121 -0.62 -3.98 -5.81
C THR A 121 -1.96 -3.60 -5.19
N ASP A 122 -2.21 -4.01 -3.95
CA ASP A 122 -3.39 -3.65 -3.16
C ASP A 122 -3.13 -2.53 -2.14
#